data_AF-A0A1M7F752-F1
#
_entry.id   AF-A0A1M7F752-F1
#
_cell.length_a   1.000
_cell.length_b   1.000
_cell.length_c   1.000
_cell.angle_alpha   90.00
_cell.angle_beta   90.00
_cell.angle_gamma   90.00
#
_symmetry.space_group_name_H-M   'P 1'
#
loop_
_entity.id
_entity.type
_entity.pdbx_description
1 polymer ?
#
loop_
_entity_poly.entity_id
_entity_poly.type
_entity_poly.pdbx_seq_one_letter_code
_entity_poly.pdbx_strand_id
1 'polypeptide(L)'
;MRKRLLLVTLLIVFILSFAACKKKESSKGFNPPMKGITWGMTQRDALAVIGDAKYETVELDDGMHVAVILAEPITKFGSDAQIYLLFSKELCKITDHGGRLQAVVMRYPNITEEQLLTNMTDEMGDITRDSSPMKEVKNYIWDSKAVLKDLPKKDYKAIKDFMTNNESTKLLVDPDSGVAFSTPPEQQPINAIALKKITTADGDSLSVVYYGDWAYLLKVIKEEQ
;
A
#
# COMPACT_ATOMS: atom_id res chain seq x y z
N MET A 1 20.48 -43.43 -25.45
CA MET A 1 19.88 -43.04 -24.16
C MET A 1 20.30 -41.64 -23.66
N ARG A 2 21.56 -41.22 -23.79
CA ARG A 2 22.05 -39.88 -23.36
C ARG A 2 21.26 -38.67 -23.89
N LYS A 3 20.85 -38.68 -25.17
CA LYS A 3 20.08 -37.56 -25.77
C LYS A 3 18.66 -37.40 -25.22
N ARG A 4 18.01 -38.49 -24.78
CA ARG A 4 16.67 -38.45 -24.17
C ARG A 4 16.73 -37.96 -22.73
N LEU A 5 17.79 -38.34 -21.99
CA LEU A 5 18.02 -37.85 -20.63
C LEU A 5 18.25 -36.34 -20.62
N LEU A 6 19.07 -35.83 -21.55
CA LEU A 6 19.41 -34.40 -21.66
C LEU A 6 18.21 -33.52 -21.99
N LEU A 7 17.26 -34.06 -22.78
CA LEU A 7 16.03 -33.37 -23.16
C LEU A 7 15.05 -33.27 -21.99
N VAL A 8 15.01 -34.30 -21.13
CA VAL A 8 14.21 -34.31 -19.89
C VAL A 8 14.82 -33.35 -18.86
N THR A 9 16.14 -33.29 -18.70
CA THR A 9 16.78 -32.29 -17.81
C THR A 9 16.55 -30.86 -18.29
N LEU A 10 16.65 -30.60 -19.59
CA LEU A 10 16.33 -29.27 -20.15
C LEU A 10 14.87 -28.88 -19.93
N LEU A 11 13.93 -29.82 -20.06
CA LEU A 11 12.51 -29.58 -19.80
C LEU A 11 12.26 -29.25 -18.32
N ILE A 12 12.90 -29.99 -17.41
CA ILE A 12 12.80 -29.75 -15.95
C ILE A 12 13.40 -28.40 -15.58
N VAL A 13 14.57 -28.03 -16.13
CA VAL A 13 15.19 -26.71 -15.92
C VAL A 13 14.30 -25.59 -16.47
N PHE A 14 13.67 -25.79 -17.63
CA PHE A 14 12.74 -24.82 -18.23
C PHE A 14 11.46 -24.65 -17.40
N ILE A 15 10.93 -25.73 -16.82
CA ILE A 15 9.76 -25.66 -15.91
C ILE A 15 10.15 -25.00 -14.58
N LEU A 16 11.34 -25.27 -14.06
CA LEU A 16 11.85 -24.66 -12.82
C LEU A 16 12.18 -23.17 -12.98
N SER A 17 12.52 -22.69 -14.18
CA SER A 17 12.71 -21.25 -14.44
C SER A 17 11.41 -20.43 -14.42
N PHE A 18 10.23 -21.06 -14.45
CA PHE A 18 8.95 -20.38 -14.23
C PHE A 18 8.46 -20.45 -12.77
N ALA A 19 9.21 -21.10 -11.87
CA ALA A 19 8.87 -21.21 -10.45
C ALA A 19 9.41 -20.05 -9.58
N ALA A 20 9.97 -18.99 -10.18
CA ALA A 20 10.10 -17.70 -9.51
C ALA A 20 8.73 -17.03 -9.52
N CYS A 21 7.85 -17.47 -8.61
CA CYS A 21 6.57 -16.83 -8.35
C CYS A 21 6.84 -15.46 -7.68
N LYS A 22 7.24 -14.47 -8.49
CA LYS A 22 7.15 -13.07 -8.10
C LYS A 22 5.69 -12.80 -7.78
N LYS A 23 5.41 -12.31 -6.58
CA LYS A 23 4.05 -11.92 -6.20
C LYS A 23 3.54 -10.93 -7.25
N LYS A 24 2.36 -11.23 -7.81
CA LYS A 24 1.73 -10.45 -8.87
C LYS A 24 1.38 -9.06 -8.32
N GLU A 25 2.11 -8.04 -8.76
CA GLU A 25 1.49 -6.75 -9.03
C GLU A 25 0.21 -7.05 -9.82
N SER A 26 -0.94 -6.52 -9.37
CA SER A 26 -2.13 -6.61 -10.21
C SER A 26 -1.86 -5.83 -11.51
N SER A 27 -2.66 -6.00 -12.55
CA SER A 27 -2.52 -5.19 -13.76
C SER A 27 -2.69 -3.67 -13.51
N LYS A 28 -2.99 -3.24 -12.28
CA LYS A 28 -3.26 -1.85 -11.90
C LYS A 28 -2.50 -1.39 -10.65
N GLY A 29 -1.45 -2.10 -10.19
CA GLY A 29 -0.63 -1.70 -9.03
C GLY A 29 -0.68 -2.66 -7.85
N PHE A 30 -0.20 -2.20 -6.69
CA PHE A 30 -0.09 -2.99 -5.46
C PHE A 30 -1.42 -3.15 -4.74
N ASN A 31 -1.70 -4.36 -4.26
CA ASN A 31 -2.87 -4.66 -3.44
C ASN A 31 -2.51 -4.62 -1.95
N PRO A 32 -3.49 -4.41 -1.05
CA PRO A 32 -3.30 -4.61 0.37
C PRO A 32 -2.73 -6.01 0.65
N PRO A 33 -1.83 -6.18 1.62
CA PRO A 33 -1.17 -7.45 1.93
C PRO A 33 -2.08 -8.44 2.70
N MET A 34 -3.40 -8.30 2.58
CA MET A 34 -4.40 -9.10 3.28
C MET A 34 -5.50 -9.56 2.30
N LYS A 35 -5.88 -10.83 2.39
CA LYS A 35 -6.92 -11.41 1.53
C LYS A 35 -8.28 -10.78 1.85
N GLY A 36 -9.03 -10.40 0.80
CA GLY A 36 -10.37 -9.80 0.94
C GLY A 36 -10.36 -8.30 1.22
N ILE A 37 -9.23 -7.74 1.63
CA ILE A 37 -9.05 -6.31 1.85
C ILE A 37 -8.75 -5.61 0.52
N THR A 38 -9.46 -4.51 0.23
CA THR A 38 -9.29 -3.73 -1.00
C THR A 38 -9.28 -2.23 -0.71
N TRP A 39 -8.53 -1.46 -1.51
CA TRP A 39 -8.49 0.00 -1.39
C TRP A 39 -9.88 0.62 -1.48
N GLY A 40 -10.14 1.62 -0.65
CA GLY A 40 -11.43 2.32 -0.54
C GLY A 40 -12.60 1.46 -0.05
N MET A 41 -12.38 0.27 0.52
CA MET A 41 -13.45 -0.41 1.26
C MET A 41 -13.77 0.35 2.57
N THR A 42 -15.01 0.29 3.03
CA THR A 42 -15.40 0.94 4.30
C THR A 42 -14.77 0.22 5.50
N GLN A 43 -14.64 0.90 6.66
CA GLN A 43 -14.21 0.22 7.89
C GLN A 43 -15.15 -0.96 8.22
N ARG A 44 -16.47 -0.75 8.10
CA ARG A 44 -17.46 -1.81 8.34
C ARG A 44 -17.20 -3.05 7.48
N ASP A 45 -16.96 -2.88 6.18
CA ASP A 45 -16.72 -4.02 5.29
C ASP A 45 -15.36 -4.67 5.58
N ALA A 46 -14.35 -3.89 6.00
CA ALA A 46 -13.06 -4.43 6.41
C ALA A 46 -13.19 -5.27 7.69
N LEU A 47 -13.96 -4.80 8.68
CA LEU A 47 -14.25 -5.54 9.91
C LEU A 47 -15.01 -6.84 9.61
N ALA A 48 -15.94 -6.83 8.65
CA ALA A 48 -16.61 -8.04 8.20
C ALA A 48 -15.64 -9.06 7.56
N VAL A 49 -14.60 -8.59 6.86
CA VAL A 49 -13.53 -9.45 6.32
C VAL A 49 -12.60 -9.98 7.42
N ILE A 50 -12.32 -9.16 8.44
CA ILE A 50 -11.51 -9.54 9.61
C ILE A 50 -12.24 -10.61 10.46
N GLY A 51 -13.57 -10.54 10.53
CA GLY A 51 -14.40 -11.50 11.26
C GLY A 51 -14.14 -11.46 12.76
N ASP A 52 -13.96 -12.64 13.36
CA ASP A 52 -13.82 -12.80 14.82
C ASP A 52 -12.40 -12.49 15.35
N ALA A 53 -11.48 -12.07 14.49
CA ALA A 53 -10.13 -11.73 14.94
C ALA A 53 -10.16 -10.54 15.90
N LYS A 54 -9.28 -10.57 16.91
CA LYS A 54 -9.18 -9.47 17.88
C LYS A 54 -8.55 -8.25 17.21
N TYR A 55 -9.11 -7.07 17.47
CA TYR A 55 -8.58 -5.80 17.01
C TYR A 55 -8.92 -4.68 17.99
N GLU A 56 -8.16 -3.59 17.90
CA GLU A 56 -8.44 -2.31 18.53
C GLU A 56 -8.78 -1.29 17.44
N THR A 57 -9.68 -0.35 17.74
CA THR A 57 -9.97 0.79 16.87
C THR A 57 -9.54 2.06 17.60
N VAL A 58 -8.67 2.85 16.96
CA VAL A 58 -8.12 4.09 17.50
C VAL A 58 -8.42 5.22 16.54
N GLU A 59 -9.06 6.29 17.03
CA GLU A 59 -9.10 7.55 16.28
C GLU A 59 -7.76 8.25 16.44
N LEU A 60 -7.15 8.66 15.32
CA LEU A 60 -5.87 9.36 15.36
C LEU A 60 -6.09 10.82 15.76
N ASP A 61 -5.06 11.43 16.35
CA ASP A 61 -5.12 12.81 16.87
C ASP A 61 -5.44 13.87 15.81
N ASP A 62 -5.27 13.54 14.53
CA ASP A 62 -5.64 14.41 13.42
C ASP A 62 -7.16 14.53 13.23
N GLY A 63 -7.97 13.67 13.86
CA GLY A 63 -9.43 13.61 13.76
C GLY A 63 -9.95 13.14 12.40
N MET A 64 -9.06 12.92 11.43
CA MET A 64 -9.38 12.59 10.04
C MET A 64 -9.20 11.10 9.76
N HIS A 65 -8.42 10.41 10.59
CA HIS A 65 -8.10 9.01 10.39
C HIS A 65 -8.53 8.11 11.54
N VAL A 66 -8.90 6.88 11.18
CA VAL A 66 -9.12 5.78 12.13
C VAL A 66 -8.14 4.66 11.80
N ALA A 67 -7.47 4.15 12.80
CA ALA A 67 -6.64 2.95 12.71
C ALA A 67 -7.39 1.76 13.31
N VAL A 68 -7.52 0.68 12.53
CA VAL A 68 -7.87 -0.64 13.07
C VAL A 68 -6.57 -1.44 13.21
N ILE A 69 -6.21 -1.74 14.45
CA ILE A 69 -4.98 -2.44 14.82
C ILE A 69 -5.34 -3.90 15.12
N LEU A 70 -4.88 -4.83 14.29
CA LEU A 70 -5.16 -6.25 14.55
C LEU A 70 -4.38 -6.71 15.77
N ALA A 71 -4.85 -7.66 16.57
CA ALA A 71 -4.05 -8.18 17.69
C ALA A 71 -3.04 -9.24 17.21
N GLU A 72 -3.40 -9.97 16.16
CA GLU A 72 -2.58 -11.04 15.61
C GLU A 72 -1.66 -10.48 14.51
N PRO A 73 -0.34 -10.71 14.59
CA PRO A 73 0.58 -10.28 13.56
C PRO A 73 0.45 -11.14 12.30
N ILE A 74 0.93 -10.61 11.18
CA ILE A 74 1.07 -11.35 9.92
C ILE A 74 2.54 -11.47 9.57
N THR A 75 3.00 -12.67 9.23
CA THR A 75 4.35 -12.89 8.73
C THR A 75 4.47 -12.42 7.28
N LYS A 76 5.38 -11.47 7.02
CA LYS A 76 5.66 -10.92 5.69
C LYS A 76 7.07 -10.36 5.64
N PHE A 77 7.76 -10.50 4.51
CA PHE A 77 9.16 -10.06 4.37
C PHE A 77 10.08 -10.66 5.47
N GLY A 78 9.85 -11.93 5.81
CA GLY A 78 10.70 -12.69 6.73
C GLY A 78 10.52 -12.40 8.22
N SER A 79 9.58 -11.56 8.63
CA SER A 79 9.30 -11.29 10.05
C SER A 79 7.81 -11.02 10.30
N ASP A 80 7.41 -11.13 11.56
CA ASP A 80 6.04 -10.85 12.02
C ASP A 80 5.82 -9.35 12.11
N ALA A 81 4.73 -8.89 11.49
CA ALA A 81 4.36 -7.49 11.47
C ALA A 81 3.03 -7.27 12.17
N GLN A 82 2.99 -6.24 13.01
CA GLN A 82 1.76 -5.72 13.55
C GLN A 82 1.02 -4.92 12.47
N ILE A 83 -0.24 -5.28 12.20
CA ILE A 83 -1.03 -4.69 11.11
C ILE A 83 -1.92 -3.55 11.62
N TYR A 84 -1.87 -2.44 10.90
CA TYR A 84 -2.73 -1.28 11.07
C TYR A 84 -3.41 -1.02 9.73
N LEU A 85 -4.73 -1.08 9.71
CA LEU A 85 -5.54 -0.63 8.60
C LEU A 85 -5.91 0.84 8.86
N LEU A 86 -5.44 1.74 7.99
CA LEU A 86 -5.71 3.17 8.11
C LEU A 86 -6.86 3.56 7.20
N PHE A 87 -7.92 4.07 7.81
CA PHE A 87 -9.12 4.57 7.15
C PHE A 87 -9.13 6.09 7.20
N SER A 88 -9.39 6.73 6.07
CA SER A 88 -9.62 8.18 6.01
C SER A 88 -11.11 8.47 6.03
N LYS A 89 -11.52 9.37 6.93
CA LYS A 89 -12.85 9.97 6.96
C LYS A 89 -12.98 11.10 5.94
N GLU A 90 -11.86 11.53 5.34
CA GLU A 90 -11.85 12.60 4.35
C GLU A 90 -12.65 12.18 3.12
N LEU A 91 -13.36 13.15 2.54
CA LEU A 91 -14.20 12.97 1.35
C LEU A 91 -15.37 11.97 1.50
N CYS A 92 -15.56 11.37 2.68
CA CYS A 92 -16.67 10.47 2.95
C CYS A 92 -17.90 11.27 3.40
N LYS A 93 -19.06 11.09 2.74
CA LYS A 93 -20.29 11.79 3.14
C LYS A 93 -20.83 11.29 4.48
N ILE A 94 -20.63 9.99 4.76
CA ILE A 94 -21.07 9.33 6.00
C ILE A 94 -19.84 8.89 6.79
N THR A 95 -19.49 9.65 7.82
CA THR A 95 -18.34 9.38 8.70
C THR A 95 -18.61 8.25 9.69
N ASP A 96 -19.89 7.88 9.91
CA ASP A 96 -20.32 6.80 10.82
C ASP A 96 -19.82 5.40 10.42
N HIS A 97 -19.28 5.26 9.20
CA HIS A 97 -18.62 4.04 8.73
C HIS A 97 -17.11 4.04 8.96
N GLY A 98 -16.58 5.01 9.72
CA GLY A 98 -15.19 5.09 10.13
C GLY A 98 -14.20 5.37 9.01
N GLY A 99 -14.71 5.77 7.84
CA GLY A 99 -13.93 6.12 6.67
C GLY A 99 -13.67 4.96 5.70
N ARG A 100 -12.71 5.19 4.83
CA ARG A 100 -12.38 4.35 3.67
C ARG A 100 -10.91 3.97 3.71
N LEU A 101 -10.60 2.70 3.47
CA LEU A 101 -9.24 2.18 3.60
C LEU A 101 -8.30 2.88 2.60
N GLN A 102 -7.36 3.64 3.13
CA GLN A 102 -6.39 4.41 2.35
C GLN A 102 -4.99 3.80 2.38
N ALA A 103 -4.63 3.12 3.47
CA ALA A 103 -3.29 2.55 3.62
C ALA A 103 -3.32 1.35 4.57
N VAL A 104 -2.32 0.48 4.40
CA VAL A 104 -2.00 -0.58 5.36
C VAL A 104 -0.59 -0.36 5.85
N VAL A 105 -0.42 -0.23 7.16
CA VAL A 105 0.88 -0.10 7.82
C VAL A 105 1.21 -1.40 8.53
N MET A 106 2.38 -1.93 8.24
CA MET A 106 2.94 -3.13 8.85
C MET A 106 4.13 -2.71 9.71
N ARG A 107 3.99 -2.72 11.04
CA ARG A 107 5.08 -2.36 11.96
C ARG A 107 5.89 -3.60 12.32
N TYR A 108 7.21 -3.48 12.23
CA TYR A 108 8.15 -4.58 12.41
C TYR A 108 9.02 -4.36 13.65
N PRO A 109 8.69 -4.94 14.81
CA PRO A 109 9.46 -4.74 16.03
C PRO A 109 10.75 -5.56 16.09
N ASN A 110 10.82 -6.68 15.35
CA ASN A 110 11.84 -7.71 15.53
C ASN A 110 12.62 -8.01 14.23
N ILE A 111 13.05 -6.97 13.52
CA ILE A 111 13.90 -7.10 12.32
C ILE A 111 14.77 -5.85 12.16
N THR A 112 15.95 -5.97 11.56
CA THR A 112 16.78 -4.79 11.25
C THR A 112 16.35 -4.13 9.95
N GLU A 113 16.72 -2.85 9.79
CA GLU A 113 16.49 -2.11 8.54
C GLU A 113 17.10 -2.83 7.34
N GLU A 114 18.35 -3.27 7.47
CA GLU A 114 19.09 -3.98 6.43
C GLU A 114 18.39 -5.28 6.02
N GLN A 115 17.98 -6.11 6.99
CA GLN A 115 17.28 -7.36 6.72
C GLN A 115 15.93 -7.12 6.03
N LEU A 116 15.15 -6.15 6.52
CA LEU A 116 13.84 -5.85 5.94
C LEU A 116 13.98 -5.27 4.52
N LEU A 117 14.95 -4.38 4.30
CA LEU A 117 15.25 -3.80 2.99
C LEU A 117 15.68 -4.88 1.99
N THR A 118 16.56 -5.80 2.38
CA THR A 118 16.96 -6.95 1.55
C THR A 118 15.75 -7.81 1.20
N ASN A 119 14.95 -8.22 2.21
CA ASN A 119 13.77 -9.07 1.99
C ASN A 119 12.73 -8.41 1.07
N MET A 120 12.52 -7.09 1.21
CA MET A 120 11.64 -6.35 0.33
C MET A 120 12.20 -6.25 -1.09
N THR A 121 13.49 -5.96 -1.25
CA THR A 121 14.14 -5.87 -2.57
C THR A 121 14.11 -7.21 -3.30
N ASP A 122 14.36 -8.31 -2.60
CA ASP A 122 14.28 -9.66 -3.15
C ASP A 122 12.87 -10.00 -3.66
N GLU A 123 11.83 -9.59 -2.93
CA GLU A 123 10.45 -9.87 -3.30
C GLU A 123 9.92 -8.90 -4.38
N MET A 124 10.29 -7.62 -4.31
CA MET A 124 9.65 -6.53 -5.05
C MET A 124 10.50 -6.00 -6.21
N GLY A 125 11.80 -6.28 -6.23
CA GLY A 125 12.78 -5.69 -7.13
C GLY A 125 13.42 -4.44 -6.56
N ASP A 126 14.11 -3.70 -7.42
CA ASP A 126 14.88 -2.52 -6.99
C ASP A 126 13.98 -1.38 -6.53
N ILE A 127 14.52 -0.61 -5.57
CA ILE A 127 13.92 0.64 -5.07
C ILE A 127 13.80 1.62 -6.25
N THR A 128 12.62 2.23 -6.42
CA THR A 128 12.38 3.19 -7.51
C THR A 128 12.85 4.59 -7.13
N ARG A 129 12.72 4.95 -5.85
CA ARG A 129 13.19 6.22 -5.28
C ARG A 129 13.34 6.13 -3.77
N ASP A 130 14.13 7.03 -3.21
CA ASP A 130 14.22 7.25 -1.78
C ASP A 130 13.76 8.66 -1.42
N SER A 131 13.45 8.86 -0.14
CA SER A 131 13.23 10.20 0.40
C SER A 131 13.63 10.28 1.87
N SER A 132 13.92 11.50 2.32
CA SER A 132 14.16 11.79 3.73
C SER A 132 13.45 13.11 4.06
N PRO A 133 12.12 13.06 4.27
CA PRO A 133 11.30 14.27 4.42
C PRO A 133 11.71 15.10 5.64
N MET A 134 12.29 14.46 6.65
CA MET A 134 12.94 15.08 7.80
C MET A 134 14.15 14.24 8.21
N LYS A 135 15.01 14.79 9.06
CA LYS A 135 16.28 14.15 9.46
C LYS A 135 16.07 12.78 10.11
N GLU A 136 14.97 12.64 10.83
CA GLU A 136 14.59 11.46 11.61
C GLU A 136 13.86 10.40 10.77
N VAL A 137 13.47 10.71 9.53
CA VAL A 137 12.64 9.82 8.70
C VAL A 137 13.37 9.48 7.42
N LYS A 138 13.53 8.19 7.16
CA LYS A 138 14.07 7.66 5.91
C LYS A 138 13.08 6.72 5.25
N ASN A 139 12.84 6.95 3.96
CA ASN A 139 11.90 6.17 3.16
C ASN A 139 12.64 5.53 1.98
N TYR A 140 12.38 4.24 1.76
CA TYR A 140 12.72 3.52 0.52
C TYR A 140 11.42 3.14 -0.16
N ILE A 141 11.24 3.53 -1.42
CA ILE A 141 9.95 3.50 -2.09
C ILE A 141 10.02 2.60 -3.32
N TRP A 142 9.00 1.77 -3.47
CA TRP A 142 8.69 1.00 -4.67
C TRP A 142 7.39 1.54 -5.26
N ASP A 143 7.51 2.22 -6.39
CA ASP A 143 6.37 2.70 -7.15
C ASP A 143 5.79 1.56 -8.01
N SER A 144 4.47 1.55 -8.20
CA SER A 144 3.83 0.61 -9.12
C SER A 144 4.27 0.88 -10.55
N LYS A 145 4.41 -0.18 -11.35
CA LYS A 145 4.75 -0.06 -12.78
C LYS A 145 3.60 0.52 -13.58
N ALA A 146 2.37 0.24 -13.15
CA ALA A 146 1.19 0.86 -13.73
C ALA A 146 1.11 2.33 -13.29
N VAL A 147 0.76 3.20 -14.24
CA VAL A 147 0.63 4.65 -14.02
C VAL A 147 -0.80 5.12 -14.33
N LEU A 148 -1.13 6.35 -13.98
CA LEU A 148 -2.47 6.92 -14.15
C LEU A 148 -3.03 6.81 -15.57
N LYS A 149 -2.21 7.02 -16.60
CA LYS A 149 -2.65 6.89 -18.01
C LYS A 149 -3.05 5.45 -18.39
N ASP A 150 -2.60 4.44 -17.63
CA ASP A 150 -2.91 3.03 -17.90
C ASP A 150 -4.31 2.64 -17.37
N LEU A 151 -4.94 3.52 -16.58
CA LEU A 151 -6.33 3.36 -16.15
C LEU A 151 -7.29 3.51 -17.33
N PRO A 152 -8.50 2.92 -17.24
CA PRO A 152 -9.55 3.19 -18.21
C PRO A 152 -9.78 4.70 -18.38
N LYS A 153 -9.92 5.18 -19.62
CA LYS A 153 -10.09 6.62 -19.93
C LYS A 153 -11.13 7.32 -19.06
N LYS A 154 -12.23 6.64 -18.74
CA LYS A 154 -13.30 7.16 -17.86
C LYS A 154 -12.81 7.39 -16.42
N ASP A 155 -11.99 6.49 -15.89
CA ASP A 155 -11.48 6.52 -14.52
C ASP A 155 -10.38 7.58 -14.41
N TYR A 156 -9.46 7.62 -15.37
CA TYR A 156 -8.46 8.69 -15.47
C TYR A 156 -9.10 10.07 -15.56
N LYS A 157 -10.13 10.24 -16.40
CA LYS A 157 -10.85 11.51 -16.51
C LYS A 157 -11.54 11.89 -15.19
N ALA A 158 -12.19 10.93 -14.52
CA ALA A 158 -12.82 11.19 -13.24
C ALA A 158 -11.83 11.67 -12.17
N ILE A 159 -10.66 11.04 -12.06
CA ILE A 159 -9.58 11.50 -11.16
C ILE A 159 -9.15 12.91 -11.53
N LYS A 160 -8.84 13.16 -12.81
CA LYS A 160 -8.37 14.47 -13.26
C LYS A 160 -9.38 15.58 -13.01
N ASP A 161 -10.64 15.35 -13.37
CA ASP A 161 -11.72 16.31 -13.18
C ASP A 161 -11.95 16.59 -11.69
N PHE A 162 -11.88 15.55 -10.85
CA PHE A 162 -11.93 15.71 -9.39
C PHE A 162 -10.79 16.59 -8.89
N MET A 163 -9.54 16.24 -9.22
CA MET A 163 -8.32 16.92 -8.77
C MET A 163 -8.20 18.37 -9.26
N THR A 164 -8.82 18.72 -10.40
CA THR A 164 -8.76 20.07 -10.97
C THR A 164 -9.90 20.97 -10.49
N ASN A 165 -11.12 20.43 -10.30
CA ASN A 165 -12.32 21.26 -10.19
C ASN A 165 -13.01 21.20 -8.82
N ASN A 166 -12.57 20.33 -7.91
CA ASN A 166 -13.22 20.16 -6.62
C ASN A 166 -12.37 20.77 -5.49
N GLU A 167 -12.93 21.75 -4.77
CA GLU A 167 -12.28 22.37 -3.61
C GLU A 167 -11.95 21.38 -2.48
N SER A 168 -12.70 20.26 -2.42
CA SER A 168 -12.45 19.18 -1.44
C SER A 168 -11.12 18.46 -1.68
N THR A 169 -10.49 18.62 -2.86
CA THR A 169 -9.15 18.07 -3.14
C THR A 169 -8.07 18.64 -2.23
N LYS A 170 -8.27 19.85 -1.69
CA LYS A 170 -7.39 20.46 -0.70
C LYS A 170 -7.31 19.68 0.62
N LEU A 171 -8.29 18.80 0.87
CA LEU A 171 -8.28 17.88 2.00
C LEU A 171 -7.36 16.69 1.75
N LEU A 172 -7.16 16.28 0.50
CA LEU A 172 -6.21 15.22 0.18
C LEU A 172 -4.79 15.77 0.33
N VAL A 173 -4.15 15.43 1.44
CA VAL A 173 -2.77 15.81 1.74
C VAL A 173 -1.83 14.62 1.62
N ASP A 174 -0.61 14.90 1.15
CA ASP A 174 0.48 13.93 1.19
C ASP A 174 0.80 13.63 2.67
N PRO A 175 0.75 12.36 3.11
CA PRO A 175 0.90 12.00 4.51
C PRO A 175 2.32 12.22 5.06
N ASP A 176 3.32 12.36 4.19
CA ASP A 176 4.72 12.59 4.58
C ASP A 176 5.07 14.09 4.67
N SER A 177 4.40 14.94 3.88
CA SER A 177 4.68 16.39 3.82
C SER A 177 3.56 17.28 4.38
N GLY A 178 2.35 16.76 4.55
CA GLY A 178 1.16 17.52 4.93
C GLY A 178 0.69 18.51 3.85
N VAL A 179 1.27 18.46 2.65
CA VAL A 179 0.95 19.37 1.54
C VAL A 179 -0.21 18.79 0.73
N ALA A 180 -1.18 19.63 0.38
CA ALA A 180 -2.29 19.23 -0.48
C ALA A 180 -1.76 18.70 -1.83
N PHE A 181 -2.34 17.59 -2.29
CA PHE A 181 -1.95 17.00 -3.56
C PHE A 181 -2.26 17.95 -4.71
N SER A 182 -1.27 18.10 -5.60
CA SER A 182 -1.49 18.73 -6.90
C SER A 182 -2.18 17.74 -7.84
N THR A 183 -2.75 18.24 -8.94
CA THR A 183 -3.26 17.36 -10.00
C THR A 183 -2.09 16.50 -10.51
N PRO A 184 -2.19 15.17 -10.45
CA PRO A 184 -1.07 14.29 -10.75
C PRO A 184 -0.74 14.29 -12.25
N PRO A 185 0.53 14.13 -12.62
CA PRO A 185 0.91 13.90 -14.01
C PRO A 185 0.43 12.52 -14.49
N GLU A 186 0.29 12.34 -15.80
CA GLU A 186 -0.14 11.07 -16.41
C GLU A 186 0.79 9.88 -16.11
N GLN A 187 2.06 10.15 -15.85
CA GLN A 187 3.06 9.15 -15.48
C GLN A 187 3.12 8.88 -13.97
N GLN A 188 2.23 9.48 -13.18
CA GLN A 188 2.17 9.21 -11.74
C GLN A 188 1.85 7.71 -11.53
N PRO A 189 2.65 6.99 -10.73
CA PRO A 189 2.34 5.61 -10.33
C PRO A 189 0.95 5.49 -9.70
N ILE A 190 0.24 4.40 -9.98
CA ILE A 190 -1.10 4.15 -9.39
C ILE A 190 -1.04 4.04 -7.86
N ASN A 191 0.04 3.48 -7.33
CA ASN A 191 0.36 3.57 -5.91
C ASN A 191 1.82 3.20 -5.65
N ALA A 192 2.20 3.20 -4.39
CA ALA A 192 3.52 2.82 -3.94
C ALA A 192 3.47 1.99 -2.67
N ILE A 193 4.59 1.35 -2.37
CA ILE A 193 4.89 0.77 -1.07
C ILE A 193 6.17 1.44 -0.57
N ALA A 194 6.21 1.81 0.71
CA ALA A 194 7.39 2.40 1.32
C ALA A 194 7.84 1.62 2.55
N LEU A 195 9.13 1.31 2.63
CA LEU A 195 9.80 1.03 3.90
C LEU A 195 10.13 2.36 4.54
N LYS A 196 9.53 2.63 5.71
CA LYS A 196 9.79 3.80 6.52
C LYS A 196 10.57 3.42 7.77
N LYS A 197 11.69 4.10 7.98
CA LYS A 197 12.43 4.13 9.22
C LYS A 197 12.23 5.48 9.89
N ILE A 198 11.78 5.43 11.14
CA ILE A 198 11.65 6.60 12.00
C ILE A 198 12.61 6.43 13.17
N THR A 199 13.60 7.32 13.30
CA THR A 199 14.56 7.31 14.41
C THR A 199 14.08 8.27 15.48
N THR A 200 13.82 7.74 16.68
CA THR A 200 13.40 8.51 17.85
C THR A 200 14.43 8.38 18.99
N ALA A 201 14.25 9.11 20.08
CA ALA A 201 15.09 8.97 21.27
C ALA A 201 15.01 7.56 21.88
N ASP A 202 13.87 6.88 21.71
CA ASP A 202 13.62 5.53 22.23
C ASP A 202 14.10 4.42 21.28
N GLY A 203 14.60 4.78 20.11
CA GLY A 203 15.14 3.86 19.11
C GLY A 203 14.50 4.02 17.72
N ASP A 204 14.87 3.09 16.84
CA ASP A 204 14.37 3.03 15.47
C ASP A 204 13.05 2.25 15.40
N SER A 205 12.06 2.83 14.74
CA SER A 205 10.80 2.16 14.37
C SER A 205 10.79 1.89 12.88
N LEU A 206 10.55 0.63 12.50
CA LEU A 206 10.45 0.20 11.11
C LEU A 206 9.00 -0.13 10.76
N SER A 207 8.56 0.38 9.62
CA SER A 207 7.25 0.05 9.08
C SER A 207 7.26 -0.06 7.57
N VAL A 208 6.43 -0.94 7.03
CA VAL A 208 6.13 -1.01 5.60
C VAL A 208 4.72 -0.48 5.39
N VAL A 209 4.59 0.53 4.52
CA VAL A 209 3.33 1.19 4.22
C VAL A 209 2.93 0.86 2.79
N TYR A 210 1.77 0.23 2.63
CA TYR A 210 1.10 0.06 1.34
C TYR A 210 0.10 1.21 1.16
N TYR A 211 0.26 2.03 0.11
CA TYR A 211 -0.63 3.15 -0.17
C TYR A 211 -1.75 2.75 -1.16
N GLY A 212 -2.98 3.22 -0.93
CA GLY A 212 -4.16 2.96 -1.77
C GLY A 212 -4.49 4.04 -2.81
N ASP A 213 -3.80 5.16 -2.74
CA ASP A 213 -3.86 6.38 -3.56
C ASP A 213 -4.98 6.48 -4.62
N TRP A 214 -4.73 6.19 -5.90
CA TRP A 214 -5.70 6.45 -6.96
C TRP A 214 -6.87 5.46 -6.98
N ALA A 215 -6.67 4.23 -6.51
CA ALA A 215 -7.73 3.23 -6.42
C ALA A 215 -8.72 3.54 -5.28
N TYR A 216 -8.20 4.04 -4.16
CA TYR A 216 -8.98 4.61 -3.06
C TYR A 216 -9.83 5.78 -3.58
N LEU A 217 -9.19 6.78 -4.21
CA LEU A 217 -9.87 7.97 -4.70
C LEU A 217 -10.98 7.64 -5.71
N LEU A 218 -10.73 6.72 -6.64
CA LEU A 218 -11.74 6.29 -7.61
C LEU A 218 -13.00 5.71 -6.97
N LYS A 219 -12.87 4.96 -5.86
CA LYS A 219 -14.05 4.44 -5.16
C LYS A 219 -14.81 5.56 -4.46
N VAL A 220 -14.10 6.46 -3.79
CA VAL A 220 -14.72 7.63 -3.15
C VAL A 220 -15.49 8.46 -4.19
N ILE A 221 -14.88 8.80 -5.32
CA ILE A 221 -15.55 9.57 -6.39
C ILE A 221 -16.82 8.87 -6.90
N LYS A 222 -16.80 7.55 -7.04
CA LYS A 222 -17.92 6.79 -7.64
C LYS A 222 -19.08 6.55 -6.67
N GLU A 223 -18.79 6.45 -5.38
CA GLU A 223 -19.77 6.03 -4.37
C GLU A 223 -20.25 7.19 -3.48
N GLU A 224 -19.43 8.23 -3.31
CA GLU A 224 -19.67 9.30 -2.34
C GLU A 224 -19.96 10.66 -2.99
N GLN A 225 -19.93 10.81 -4.32
CA GLN A 225 -20.34 12.05 -5.01
C GLN A 225 -21.77 11.96 -5.55
#